data_AF-A0A968VZK5-F1
#
_entry.id   AF-A0A968VZK5-F1
#
_cell.length_a   1.000
_cell.length_b   1.000
_cell.length_c   1.000
_cell.angle_alpha   90.00
_cell.angle_beta   90.00
_cell.angle_gamma   90.00
#
_symmetry.space_group_name_H-M   'P 1'
#
loop_
_entity.id
_entity.type
_entity.pdbx_description
1 polymer ?
#
loop_
_entity_poly.entity_id
_entity_poly.type
_entity_poly.pdbx_seq_one_letter_code
_entity_poly.pdbx_strand_id
1 'polypeptide(L)'
;MIFDLDMIKQVYAGMKQKVEAAKKATKRPLTLAEKILYSHLSDGLATKAFARGADYVDFKPDRIAMQDATAQMALLQFMQAGKDRVAVPTTAHADHLIMARLGAKKDLESANFTNKEVFDFLSSVTNKYGIGFWKPGAGIIHQVVLENYAFPGGMMIGTDSHTVNAGGLGMVAIGVGGADAVDVMVGMPWELKFPKLIGVRLTGKLSGWTSPKDVILKVAGILTVKGGTGCIVEYFGEGAKSISCTGKGTICNMGAEIGATTSTFGYDEAMERYLRATGRAQVADLANNIKEYLTGDSEVYTNPEKYFDQVIEIDLNELEPHVNGPFTPDRATPISKLKEEALKNGWPLKVEYGLIGSCTNSSYEDISRAASLA
;
A
#
# COMPACT_ATOMS: atom_id res chain seq x y z
N MET A 1 -14.46 -16.69 7.00
CA MET A 1 -13.39 -17.48 6.35
C MET A 1 -12.26 -16.51 6.06
N ILE A 2 -11.02 -16.83 6.46
CA ILE A 2 -9.86 -15.96 6.20
C ILE A 2 -9.33 -16.31 4.80
N PHE A 3 -9.24 -15.32 3.92
CA PHE A 3 -8.68 -15.51 2.58
C PHE A 3 -7.18 -15.83 2.65
N ASP A 4 -6.71 -16.69 1.75
CA ASP A 4 -5.29 -17.02 1.51
C ASP A 4 -4.50 -17.51 2.74
N LEU A 5 -5.17 -17.99 3.78
CA LEU A 5 -4.54 -18.38 5.05
C LEU A 5 -3.41 -19.42 4.87
N ASP A 6 -3.59 -20.41 4.01
CA ASP A 6 -2.58 -21.44 3.79
C ASP A 6 -1.34 -20.90 3.05
N MET A 7 -1.54 -19.92 2.16
CA MET A 7 -0.43 -19.17 1.55
C MET A 7 0.33 -18.38 2.63
N ILE A 8 -0.39 -17.65 3.50
CA ILE A 8 0.24 -16.88 4.59
C ILE A 8 1.07 -17.79 5.51
N LYS A 9 0.55 -18.97 5.87
CA LYS A 9 1.30 -19.96 6.66
C LYS A 9 2.60 -20.39 5.96
N GLN A 10 2.57 -20.59 4.64
CA GLN A 10 3.76 -20.97 3.87
C GLN A 10 4.79 -19.85 3.82
N VAL A 11 4.36 -18.60 3.62
CA VAL A 11 5.25 -17.41 3.65
C VAL A 11 5.96 -17.34 5.00
N TYR A 12 5.21 -17.43 6.11
CA TYR A 12 5.79 -17.32 7.44
C TYR A 12 6.69 -18.50 7.82
N ALA A 13 6.35 -19.72 7.40
CA ALA A 13 7.17 -20.90 7.63
C ALA A 13 8.57 -20.77 6.99
N GLY A 14 8.67 -20.12 5.82
CA GLY A 14 9.94 -19.91 5.11
C GLY A 14 10.68 -18.62 5.49
N MET A 15 9.99 -17.64 6.07
CA MET A 15 10.51 -16.27 6.23
C MET A 15 11.83 -16.22 7.02
N LYS A 16 11.92 -16.91 8.16
CA LYS A 16 13.14 -16.98 8.96
C LYS A 16 14.35 -17.45 8.15
N GLN A 17 14.21 -18.57 7.45
CA GLN A 17 15.32 -19.14 6.67
C GLN A 17 15.79 -18.18 5.57
N LYS A 18 14.84 -17.55 4.87
CA LYS A 18 15.15 -16.62 3.77
C LYS A 18 15.81 -15.33 4.27
N VAL A 19 15.32 -14.75 5.37
CA VAL A 19 15.91 -13.56 5.98
C VAL A 19 17.33 -13.84 6.50
N GLU A 20 17.56 -14.97 7.15
CA GLU A 20 18.90 -15.34 7.63
C GLU A 20 19.89 -15.60 6.48
N ALA A 21 19.43 -16.20 5.37
CA ALA A 21 20.24 -16.32 4.15
C ALA A 21 20.61 -14.94 3.58
N ALA A 22 19.66 -14.00 3.56
CA ALA A 22 19.90 -12.63 3.12
C ALA A 22 20.88 -11.87 4.02
N LYS A 23 20.77 -12.01 5.34
CA LYS A 23 21.75 -11.45 6.30
C LYS A 23 23.14 -12.02 6.05
N LYS A 24 23.27 -13.32 5.78
CA LYS A 24 24.56 -13.96 5.43
C LYS A 24 25.11 -13.43 4.10
N ALA A 25 24.27 -13.27 3.10
CA ALA A 25 24.67 -12.80 1.77
C ALA A 25 25.09 -11.32 1.78
N THR A 26 24.38 -10.48 2.54
CA THR A 26 24.65 -9.04 2.67
C THR A 26 25.69 -8.70 3.74
N LYS A 27 25.92 -9.61 4.70
CA LYS A 27 26.81 -9.44 5.86
C LYS A 27 26.47 -8.23 6.73
N ARG A 28 25.18 -7.88 6.81
CA ARG A 28 24.70 -6.77 7.62
C ARG A 28 23.24 -6.96 8.07
N PRO A 29 22.80 -6.19 9.07
CA PRO A 29 21.38 -6.02 9.39
C PRO A 29 20.57 -5.51 8.19
N LEU A 30 19.28 -5.85 8.16
CA LEU A 30 18.35 -5.58 7.07
C LEU A 30 17.19 -4.69 7.52
N THR A 31 16.79 -3.77 6.65
CA THR A 31 15.54 -3.02 6.83
C THR A 31 14.33 -3.94 6.64
N LEU A 32 13.12 -3.50 7.00
CA LEU A 32 11.91 -4.30 6.74
C LEU A 32 11.73 -4.55 5.23
N ALA A 33 11.84 -3.49 4.43
CA ALA A 33 11.71 -3.60 2.97
C ALA A 33 12.66 -4.66 2.40
N GLU A 34 13.91 -4.67 2.85
CA GLU A 34 14.88 -5.68 2.41
C GLU A 34 14.51 -7.09 2.87
N LYS A 35 14.09 -7.27 4.13
CA LYS A 35 13.63 -8.57 4.64
C LYS A 35 12.52 -9.14 3.75
N ILE A 36 11.54 -8.31 3.39
CA ILE A 36 10.43 -8.72 2.52
C ILE A 36 10.90 -8.98 1.10
N LEU A 37 11.71 -8.11 0.49
CA LEU A 37 12.23 -8.34 -0.87
C LEU A 37 13.02 -9.66 -0.94
N TYR A 38 13.99 -9.86 -0.06
CA TYR A 38 14.80 -11.08 -0.04
C TYR A 38 13.98 -12.34 0.32
N SER A 39 12.89 -12.22 1.09
CA SER A 39 12.01 -13.37 1.36
C SER A 39 11.11 -13.75 0.18
N HIS A 40 11.07 -12.95 -0.87
CA HIS A 40 10.24 -13.18 -2.07
C HIS A 40 11.05 -13.39 -3.35
N LEU A 41 12.35 -13.65 -3.27
CA LEU A 41 13.13 -14.05 -4.46
C LEU A 41 12.53 -15.30 -5.13
N SER A 42 12.45 -15.29 -6.46
CA SER A 42 11.99 -16.45 -7.26
C SER A 42 12.94 -17.65 -7.14
N ASP A 43 14.25 -17.37 -7.08
CA ASP A 43 15.32 -18.37 -7.17
C ASP A 43 15.69 -18.99 -5.81
N GLY A 44 14.83 -18.83 -4.80
CA GLY A 44 15.01 -19.42 -3.48
C GLY A 44 15.80 -18.55 -2.52
N LEU A 45 16.86 -19.10 -1.91
CA LEU A 45 17.63 -18.39 -0.88
C LEU A 45 18.62 -17.40 -1.49
N ALA A 46 18.76 -16.23 -0.86
CA ALA A 46 19.73 -15.23 -1.26
C ALA A 46 21.18 -15.79 -1.19
N THR A 47 21.91 -15.71 -2.30
CA THR A 47 23.32 -16.14 -2.40
C THR A 47 24.30 -14.97 -2.55
N LYS A 48 23.79 -13.79 -2.92
CA LYS A 48 24.54 -12.54 -3.06
C LYS A 48 23.71 -11.36 -2.57
N ALA A 49 24.39 -10.24 -2.30
CA ALA A 49 23.73 -8.96 -2.10
C ALA A 49 23.35 -8.36 -3.47
N PHE A 50 22.18 -7.73 -3.55
CA PHE A 50 21.75 -6.95 -4.71
C PHE A 50 22.09 -5.47 -4.54
N ALA A 51 22.58 -4.85 -5.61
CA ALA A 51 22.88 -3.43 -5.68
C ALA A 51 21.58 -2.62 -5.87
N ARG A 52 21.23 -1.83 -4.86
CA ARG A 52 20.08 -0.90 -4.89
C ARG A 52 20.22 0.08 -6.05
N GLY A 53 19.13 0.28 -6.79
CA GLY A 53 19.09 1.18 -7.94
C GLY A 53 19.90 0.72 -9.15
N ALA A 54 20.36 -0.54 -9.19
CA ALA A 54 21.13 -1.10 -10.30
C ALA A 54 20.63 -2.48 -10.74
N ASP A 55 20.59 -3.45 -9.83
CA ASP A 55 20.25 -4.83 -10.17
C ASP A 55 18.74 -4.97 -10.45
N TYR A 56 18.39 -5.73 -11.50
CA TYR A 56 17.06 -6.25 -11.70
C TYR A 56 16.97 -7.63 -11.06
N VAL A 57 15.88 -7.86 -10.33
CA VAL A 57 15.71 -9.05 -9.48
C VAL A 57 14.32 -9.61 -9.70
N ASP A 58 14.27 -10.93 -9.85
CA ASP A 58 13.04 -11.68 -10.01
C ASP A 58 12.43 -12.04 -8.65
N PHE A 59 11.17 -11.63 -8.47
CA PHE A 59 10.39 -11.87 -7.27
C PHE A 59 9.18 -12.75 -7.56
N LYS A 60 8.61 -13.33 -6.50
CA LYS A 60 7.41 -14.14 -6.53
C LYS A 60 6.36 -13.51 -5.61
N PRO A 61 5.54 -12.56 -6.11
CA PRO A 61 4.45 -11.98 -5.34
C PRO A 61 3.46 -13.05 -4.85
N ASP A 62 2.92 -12.85 -3.67
CA ASP A 62 1.98 -13.77 -3.03
C ASP A 62 0.59 -13.74 -3.67
N ARG A 63 0.20 -12.56 -4.18
CA ARG A 63 -1.12 -12.32 -4.74
C ARG A 63 -1.16 -11.12 -5.69
N ILE A 64 -2.27 -11.01 -6.39
CA ILE A 64 -2.57 -9.93 -7.34
C ILE A 64 -3.94 -9.30 -7.01
N ALA A 65 -4.06 -7.98 -7.15
CA ALA A 65 -5.34 -7.29 -7.13
C ALA A 65 -5.49 -6.35 -8.34
N MET A 66 -6.63 -6.40 -9.01
CA MET A 66 -6.92 -5.57 -10.18
C MET A 66 -8.22 -4.80 -9.97
N GLN A 67 -8.33 -3.59 -10.49
CA GLN A 67 -9.56 -2.80 -10.50
C GLN A 67 -10.19 -2.83 -11.91
N ASP A 68 -11.51 -2.63 -12.03
CA ASP A 68 -12.28 -2.87 -13.25
C ASP A 68 -11.83 -2.08 -14.49
N ALA A 69 -11.29 -0.87 -14.34
CA ALA A 69 -10.74 -0.11 -15.46
C ALA A 69 -9.45 -0.72 -16.04
N THR A 70 -8.62 -1.37 -15.23
CA THR A 70 -7.36 -2.03 -15.70
C THR A 70 -7.47 -3.54 -15.84
N ALA A 71 -8.36 -4.18 -15.09
CA ALA A 71 -8.61 -5.62 -15.11
C ALA A 71 -9.09 -6.10 -16.47
N GLN A 72 -9.87 -5.29 -17.19
CA GLN A 72 -10.36 -5.63 -18.52
C GLN A 72 -9.22 -6.04 -19.46
N MET A 73 -8.22 -5.17 -19.60
CA MET A 73 -7.11 -5.41 -20.52
C MET A 73 -6.11 -6.46 -19.99
N ALA A 74 -5.91 -6.52 -18.67
CA ALA A 74 -5.08 -7.57 -18.06
C ALA A 74 -5.68 -8.96 -18.30
N LEU A 75 -7.00 -9.11 -18.14
CA LEU A 75 -7.69 -10.39 -18.30
C LEU A 75 -7.80 -10.80 -19.78
N LEU A 76 -7.97 -9.85 -20.70
CA LEU A 76 -7.90 -10.12 -22.14
C LEU A 76 -6.52 -10.65 -22.55
N GLN A 77 -5.43 -10.07 -22.01
CA GLN A 77 -4.07 -10.58 -22.24
C GLN A 77 -3.87 -11.97 -21.60
N PHE A 78 -4.34 -12.18 -20.37
CA PHE A 78 -4.27 -13.48 -19.70
C PHE A 78 -5.01 -14.58 -20.48
N MET A 79 -6.17 -14.26 -21.07
CA MET A 79 -6.91 -15.19 -21.94
C MET A 79 -6.09 -15.68 -23.13
N GLN A 80 -5.18 -14.86 -23.66
CA GLN A 80 -4.30 -15.24 -24.77
C GLN A 80 -3.12 -16.12 -24.32
N ALA A 81 -2.80 -16.16 -23.01
CA ALA A 81 -1.73 -17.00 -22.49
C ALA A 81 -2.09 -18.51 -22.46
N GLY A 82 -3.35 -18.87 -22.72
CA GLY A 82 -3.79 -20.26 -22.82
C GLY A 82 -3.73 -21.05 -21.51
N LYS A 83 -3.68 -20.37 -20.35
CA LYS A 83 -3.74 -21.00 -19.02
C LYS A 83 -5.19 -21.28 -18.62
N ASP A 84 -5.41 -22.40 -17.92
CA ASP A 84 -6.74 -22.77 -17.41
C ASP A 84 -7.15 -22.02 -16.14
N ARG A 85 -6.17 -21.53 -15.37
CA ARG A 85 -6.37 -20.77 -14.12
C ARG A 85 -5.15 -19.94 -13.78
N VAL A 86 -5.33 -18.93 -12.93
CA VAL A 86 -4.22 -18.13 -12.38
C VAL A 86 -3.32 -18.95 -11.45
N ALA A 87 -2.04 -18.63 -11.43
CA ALA A 87 -1.02 -19.32 -10.63
C ALA A 87 -0.96 -18.88 -9.16
N VAL A 88 -1.43 -17.66 -8.85
CA VAL A 88 -1.47 -17.09 -7.50
C VAL A 88 -2.87 -16.54 -7.19
N PRO A 89 -3.26 -16.44 -5.91
CA PRO A 89 -4.49 -15.76 -5.51
C PRO A 89 -4.64 -14.40 -6.20
N THR A 90 -5.74 -14.21 -6.91
CA THR A 90 -5.99 -13.02 -7.72
C THR A 90 -7.41 -12.54 -7.49
N THR A 91 -7.61 -11.23 -7.45
CA THR A 91 -8.94 -10.61 -7.32
C THR A 91 -9.15 -9.46 -8.28
N ALA A 92 -10.34 -9.32 -8.85
CA ALA A 92 -10.80 -8.13 -9.55
C ALA A 92 -11.86 -7.38 -8.73
N HIS A 93 -11.83 -6.05 -8.75
CA HIS A 93 -12.69 -5.17 -7.96
C HIS A 93 -13.42 -4.18 -8.87
N ALA A 94 -14.75 -4.08 -8.75
CA ALA A 94 -15.55 -3.17 -9.57
C ALA A 94 -15.86 -1.85 -8.83
N ASP A 95 -14.98 -0.87 -8.99
CA ASP A 95 -15.00 0.38 -8.23
C ASP A 95 -14.73 1.67 -9.06
N HIS A 96 -14.18 1.58 -10.28
CA HIS A 96 -13.88 2.77 -11.09
C HIS A 96 -15.02 3.17 -12.04
N LEU A 97 -15.95 2.25 -12.33
CA LEU A 97 -17.03 2.49 -13.29
C LEU A 97 -18.34 3.00 -12.65
N ILE A 98 -18.28 3.53 -11.42
CA ILE A 98 -19.42 4.10 -10.70
C ILE A 98 -19.25 5.63 -10.62
N MET A 99 -20.07 6.37 -11.37
CA MET A 99 -20.03 7.83 -11.40
C MET A 99 -20.91 8.44 -10.31
N ALA A 100 -20.33 9.29 -9.46
CA ALA A 100 -21.08 10.07 -8.47
C ALA A 100 -21.91 11.18 -9.15
N ARG A 101 -23.24 11.18 -8.96
CA ARG A 101 -24.14 12.18 -9.56
C ARG A 101 -25.39 12.47 -8.73
N LEU A 102 -26.16 11.44 -8.39
CA LEU A 102 -27.49 11.58 -7.75
C LEU A 102 -27.54 10.94 -6.35
N GLY A 103 -26.48 10.25 -5.93
CA GLY A 103 -26.37 9.56 -4.65
C GLY A 103 -26.22 8.05 -4.82
N ALA A 104 -25.59 7.43 -3.82
CA ALA A 104 -25.04 6.07 -3.90
C ALA A 104 -25.97 5.01 -4.52
N LYS A 105 -27.26 4.96 -4.09
CA LYS A 105 -28.20 3.96 -4.60
C LYS A 105 -28.49 4.14 -6.10
N LYS A 106 -28.83 5.36 -6.53
CA LYS A 106 -29.17 5.66 -7.93
C LYS A 106 -27.95 5.57 -8.83
N ASP A 107 -26.80 5.99 -8.33
CA ASP A 107 -25.53 5.96 -9.06
C ASP A 107 -25.08 4.50 -9.26
N LEU A 108 -25.24 3.63 -8.26
CA LEU A 108 -24.97 2.19 -8.39
C LEU A 108 -25.96 1.48 -9.32
N GLU A 109 -27.25 1.80 -9.25
CA GLU A 109 -28.26 1.28 -10.19
C GLU A 109 -27.91 1.68 -11.63
N SER A 110 -27.53 2.94 -11.85
CA SER A 110 -27.10 3.45 -13.16
C SER A 110 -25.81 2.77 -13.63
N ALA A 111 -24.81 2.62 -12.75
CA ALA A 111 -23.55 1.95 -13.11
C ALA A 111 -23.78 0.49 -13.52
N ASN A 112 -24.64 -0.25 -12.80
CA ASN A 112 -24.98 -1.64 -13.14
C ASN A 112 -25.72 -1.75 -14.48
N PHE A 113 -26.49 -0.74 -14.86
CA PHE A 113 -27.14 -0.70 -16.17
C PHE A 113 -26.15 -0.31 -17.29
N THR A 114 -25.44 0.82 -17.11
CA THR A 114 -24.55 1.39 -18.13
C THR A 114 -23.34 0.50 -18.42
N ASN A 115 -22.76 -0.11 -17.39
CA ASN A 115 -21.54 -0.92 -17.51
C ASN A 115 -21.81 -2.43 -17.43
N LYS A 116 -23.05 -2.84 -17.71
CA LYS A 116 -23.48 -4.24 -17.58
C LYS A 116 -22.57 -5.19 -18.36
N GLU A 117 -22.21 -4.84 -19.59
CA GLU A 117 -21.33 -5.66 -20.43
C GLU A 117 -19.96 -5.91 -19.78
N VAL A 118 -19.35 -4.87 -19.23
CA VAL A 118 -18.05 -4.96 -18.54
C VAL A 118 -18.17 -5.81 -17.28
N PHE A 119 -19.19 -5.60 -16.46
CA PHE A 119 -19.38 -6.37 -15.23
C PHE A 119 -19.72 -7.85 -15.51
N ASP A 120 -20.51 -8.14 -16.54
CA ASP A 120 -20.78 -9.50 -17.00
C ASP A 120 -19.49 -10.18 -17.50
N PHE A 121 -18.68 -9.47 -18.30
CA PHE A 121 -17.38 -9.95 -18.75
C PHE A 121 -16.46 -10.27 -17.57
N LEU A 122 -16.26 -9.33 -16.65
CA LEU A 122 -15.42 -9.51 -15.47
C LEU A 122 -15.92 -10.66 -14.60
N SER A 123 -17.23 -10.74 -14.34
CA SER A 123 -17.81 -11.83 -13.55
C SER A 123 -17.61 -13.20 -14.22
N SER A 124 -17.75 -13.29 -15.54
CA SER A 124 -17.61 -14.53 -16.30
C SER A 124 -16.14 -14.99 -16.37
N VAL A 125 -15.25 -14.08 -16.74
CA VAL A 125 -13.83 -14.39 -16.95
C VAL A 125 -13.14 -14.71 -15.62
N THR A 126 -13.49 -14.01 -14.54
CA THR A 126 -12.91 -14.27 -13.22
C THR A 126 -13.33 -15.64 -12.69
N ASN A 127 -14.61 -15.99 -12.83
CA ASN A 127 -15.11 -17.32 -12.48
C ASN A 127 -14.44 -18.44 -13.30
N LYS A 128 -14.21 -18.21 -14.60
CA LYS A 128 -13.54 -19.18 -15.48
C LYS A 128 -12.12 -19.50 -15.01
N TYR A 129 -11.34 -18.49 -14.61
CA TYR A 129 -9.91 -18.64 -14.31
C TYR A 129 -9.57 -18.74 -12.82
N GLY A 130 -10.56 -18.87 -11.94
CA GLY A 130 -10.36 -19.00 -10.50
C GLY A 130 -9.94 -17.71 -9.81
N ILE A 131 -10.42 -16.57 -10.31
CA ILE A 131 -10.15 -15.22 -9.77
C ILE A 131 -11.35 -14.79 -8.92
N GLY A 132 -11.09 -14.21 -7.75
CA GLY A 132 -12.16 -13.63 -6.93
C GLY A 132 -12.71 -12.34 -7.55
N PHE A 133 -14.02 -12.12 -7.49
CA PHE A 133 -14.64 -10.90 -8.03
C PHE A 133 -15.45 -10.16 -6.97
N TRP A 134 -15.01 -8.93 -6.65
CA TRP A 134 -15.76 -7.99 -5.84
C TRP A 134 -16.68 -7.17 -6.72
N LYS A 135 -17.98 -7.42 -6.56
CA LYS A 135 -19.05 -6.83 -7.38
C LYS A 135 -19.16 -5.30 -7.19
N PRO A 136 -19.81 -4.59 -8.13
CA PRO A 136 -20.07 -3.16 -7.99
C PRO A 136 -20.73 -2.83 -6.66
N GLY A 137 -20.17 -1.84 -5.94
CA GLY A 137 -20.64 -1.42 -4.62
C GLY A 137 -20.04 -2.20 -3.45
N ALA A 138 -19.13 -3.15 -3.69
CA ALA A 138 -18.41 -3.85 -2.63
C ALA A 138 -17.43 -2.95 -1.84
N GLY A 139 -16.87 -1.94 -2.49
CA GLY A 139 -15.87 -1.05 -1.92
C GLY A 139 -14.70 -0.82 -2.86
N ILE A 140 -13.86 0.15 -2.53
CA ILE A 140 -12.67 0.50 -3.32
C ILE A 140 -11.58 -0.56 -3.06
N ILE A 141 -10.90 -0.99 -4.13
CA ILE A 141 -9.89 -2.07 -4.16
C ILE A 141 -8.94 -2.04 -2.95
N HIS A 142 -8.36 -0.88 -2.64
CA HIS A 142 -7.35 -0.73 -1.59
C HIS A 142 -7.91 -0.93 -0.18
N GLN A 143 -9.15 -0.51 0.04
CA GLN A 143 -9.85 -0.69 1.32
C GLN A 143 -10.18 -2.17 1.50
N VAL A 144 -10.74 -2.79 0.46
CA VAL A 144 -11.05 -4.23 0.45
C VAL A 144 -9.77 -5.06 0.66
N VAL A 145 -8.66 -4.67 0.02
CA VAL A 145 -7.34 -5.29 0.21
C VAL A 145 -6.86 -5.15 1.65
N LEU A 146 -6.89 -3.95 2.23
CA LEU A 146 -6.42 -3.76 3.61
C LEU A 146 -7.23 -4.60 4.61
N GLU A 147 -8.55 -4.66 4.43
CA GLU A 147 -9.49 -5.35 5.32
C GLU A 147 -9.42 -6.88 5.22
N ASN A 148 -9.16 -7.42 4.03
CA ASN A 148 -9.34 -8.84 3.73
C ASN A 148 -8.06 -9.59 3.33
N TYR A 149 -7.09 -8.91 2.71
CA TYR A 149 -6.03 -9.56 1.93
C TYR A 149 -4.61 -9.17 2.32
N ALA A 150 -4.37 -7.93 2.73
CA ALA A 150 -3.05 -7.50 3.17
C ALA A 150 -2.66 -8.21 4.48
N PHE A 151 -1.38 -8.54 4.61
CA PHE A 151 -0.84 -9.12 5.84
C PHE A 151 0.63 -8.71 6.03
N PRO A 152 1.12 -8.69 7.28
CA PRO A 152 2.51 -8.31 7.56
C PRO A 152 3.52 -9.20 6.86
N GLY A 153 4.53 -8.61 6.24
CA GLY A 153 5.63 -9.32 5.61
C GLY A 153 5.33 -9.92 4.23
N GLY A 154 4.11 -9.81 3.72
CA GLY A 154 3.78 -10.28 2.37
C GLY A 154 4.28 -9.37 1.26
N MET A 155 4.23 -9.88 0.03
CA MET A 155 4.47 -9.12 -1.20
C MET A 155 3.28 -9.24 -2.15
N MET A 156 2.78 -8.13 -2.68
CA MET A 156 1.75 -8.16 -3.72
C MET A 156 1.98 -7.13 -4.80
N ILE A 157 1.39 -7.40 -5.97
CA ILE A 157 1.26 -6.43 -7.04
C ILE A 157 -0.21 -6.11 -7.30
N GLY A 158 -0.48 -4.92 -7.81
CA GLY A 158 -1.83 -4.57 -8.23
C GLY A 158 -1.83 -3.61 -9.41
N THR A 159 -2.85 -3.71 -10.26
CA THR A 159 -2.95 -2.88 -11.48
C THR A 159 -3.52 -1.48 -11.18
N ASP A 160 -2.96 -0.85 -10.15
CA ASP A 160 -3.34 0.45 -9.62
C ASP A 160 -2.19 1.07 -8.81
N SER A 161 -1.93 2.37 -8.97
CA SER A 161 -0.82 3.07 -8.29
C SER A 161 -0.94 3.05 -6.77
N HIS A 162 -2.15 3.12 -6.23
CA HIS A 162 -2.38 3.23 -4.79
C HIS A 162 -2.40 1.86 -4.08
N THR A 163 -2.01 0.79 -4.78
CA THR A 163 -1.77 -0.56 -4.20
C THR A 163 -0.85 -0.50 -2.98
N VAL A 164 0.05 0.49 -2.96
CA VAL A 164 0.94 0.83 -1.86
C VAL A 164 0.23 1.01 -0.50
N ASN A 165 -1.08 1.28 -0.48
CA ASN A 165 -1.92 1.33 0.73
C ASN A 165 -1.76 0.11 1.65
N ALA A 166 -1.58 -1.09 1.09
CA ALA A 166 -1.41 -2.32 1.86
C ALA A 166 -0.14 -2.34 2.73
N GLY A 167 0.83 -1.46 2.45
CA GLY A 167 1.98 -1.23 3.33
C GLY A 167 1.63 -0.69 4.71
N GLY A 168 0.43 -0.13 4.88
CA GLY A 168 -0.13 0.20 6.19
C GLY A 168 -0.33 -1.01 7.12
N LEU A 169 -0.35 -2.21 6.54
CA LEU A 169 -0.38 -3.49 7.25
C LEU A 169 0.92 -4.30 7.05
N GLY A 170 2.05 -3.60 6.84
CA GLY A 170 3.40 -4.18 6.82
C GLY A 170 3.75 -5.00 5.59
N MET A 171 3.04 -4.80 4.49
CA MET A 171 3.27 -5.48 3.21
C MET A 171 4.20 -4.65 2.30
N VAL A 172 4.91 -5.30 1.37
CA VAL A 172 5.48 -4.64 0.19
C VAL A 172 4.48 -4.80 -0.95
N ALA A 173 3.71 -3.75 -1.22
CA ALA A 173 2.61 -3.78 -2.18
C ALA A 173 2.85 -2.75 -3.29
N ILE A 174 2.97 -3.19 -4.54
CA ILE A 174 3.49 -2.36 -5.63
C ILE A 174 2.46 -2.24 -6.77
N GLY A 175 2.24 -1.00 -7.22
CA GLY A 175 1.42 -0.73 -8.40
C GLY A 175 2.17 -1.09 -9.68
N VAL A 176 1.52 -1.81 -10.60
CA VAL A 176 2.12 -2.31 -11.84
C VAL A 176 1.18 -2.17 -13.04
N GLY A 177 1.69 -2.41 -14.24
CA GLY A 177 0.86 -2.50 -15.44
C GLY A 177 0.09 -3.82 -15.53
N GLY A 178 -0.90 -3.88 -16.44
CA GLY A 178 -1.66 -5.10 -16.69
C GLY A 178 -0.80 -6.28 -17.18
N ALA A 179 0.28 -6.01 -17.90
CA ALA A 179 1.20 -7.04 -18.41
C ALA A 179 2.00 -7.71 -17.28
N ASP A 180 2.55 -6.93 -16.34
CA ASP A 180 3.26 -7.47 -15.17
C ASP A 180 2.34 -8.36 -14.31
N ALA A 181 1.06 -7.95 -14.17
CA ALA A 181 0.06 -8.79 -13.52
C ALA A 181 -0.17 -10.10 -14.27
N VAL A 182 -0.15 -10.09 -15.61
CA VAL A 182 -0.28 -11.31 -16.42
C VAL A 182 0.91 -12.25 -16.20
N ASP A 183 2.14 -11.74 -16.14
CA ASP A 183 3.33 -12.56 -15.88
C ASP A 183 3.17 -13.37 -14.58
N VAL A 184 2.78 -12.71 -13.49
CA VAL A 184 2.55 -13.40 -12.21
C VAL A 184 1.31 -14.31 -12.28
N MET A 185 0.24 -13.91 -12.97
CA MET A 185 -0.94 -14.77 -13.16
C MET A 185 -0.59 -16.05 -13.93
N VAL A 186 0.36 -16.04 -14.86
CA VAL A 186 0.79 -17.24 -15.61
C VAL A 186 1.88 -18.04 -14.90
N GLY A 187 2.37 -17.54 -13.75
CA GLY A 187 3.37 -18.19 -12.90
C GLY A 187 4.82 -17.83 -13.24
N MET A 188 5.04 -16.78 -14.03
CA MET A 188 6.37 -16.23 -14.28
C MET A 188 6.85 -15.40 -13.08
N PRO A 189 8.16 -15.35 -12.82
CA PRO A 189 8.72 -14.38 -11.90
C PRO A 189 8.44 -12.95 -12.35
N TRP A 190 8.33 -12.04 -11.38
CA TRP A 190 8.14 -10.62 -11.62
C TRP A 190 9.45 -9.87 -11.40
N GLU A 191 9.94 -9.24 -12.46
CA GLU A 191 11.19 -8.49 -12.43
C GLU A 191 10.96 -7.09 -11.82
N LEU A 192 11.77 -6.73 -10.83
CA LEU A 192 11.80 -5.38 -10.26
C LEU A 192 13.25 -4.93 -10.09
N LYS A 193 13.52 -3.69 -10.50
CA LYS A 193 14.78 -3.03 -10.19
C LYS A 193 14.90 -2.85 -8.67
N PHE A 194 15.91 -3.47 -8.06
CA PHE A 194 16.07 -3.54 -6.61
C PHE A 194 16.05 -2.11 -6.01
N PRO A 195 15.04 -1.73 -5.20
CA PRO A 195 14.83 -0.33 -4.85
C PRO A 195 15.92 0.26 -3.95
N LYS A 196 16.12 1.58 -4.07
CA LYS A 196 16.74 2.36 -2.98
C LYS A 196 15.77 2.50 -1.82
N LEU A 197 16.25 2.92 -0.65
CA LEU A 197 15.44 3.01 0.56
C LEU A 197 15.48 4.41 1.16
N ILE A 198 14.31 4.98 1.43
CA ILE A 198 14.15 6.22 2.19
C ILE A 198 13.59 5.83 3.56
N GLY A 199 14.31 6.15 4.63
CA GLY A 199 13.83 5.96 6.00
C GLY A 199 13.16 7.24 6.50
N VAL A 200 11.90 7.16 6.92
CA VAL A 200 11.21 8.29 7.57
C VAL A 200 11.08 7.98 9.06
N ARG A 201 11.91 8.62 9.89
CA ARG A 201 11.88 8.51 11.35
C ARG A 201 10.78 9.43 11.89
N LEU A 202 9.75 8.82 12.47
CA LEU A 202 8.67 9.53 13.15
C LEU A 202 8.91 9.49 14.66
N THR A 203 8.95 10.66 15.29
CA THR A 203 9.09 10.83 16.75
C THR A 203 7.87 11.53 17.34
N GLY A 204 7.68 11.48 18.65
CA GLY A 204 6.52 12.11 19.29
C GLY A 204 5.19 11.43 18.94
N LYS A 205 4.08 12.16 19.04
CA LYS A 205 2.74 11.62 18.77
C LYS A 205 1.81 12.68 18.16
N LEU A 206 1.01 12.26 17.18
CA LEU A 206 -0.05 13.10 16.61
C LEU A 206 -1.03 13.56 17.70
N SER A 207 -1.39 14.84 17.67
CA SER A 207 -2.30 15.43 18.65
C SER A 207 -3.25 16.46 18.03
N GLY A 208 -4.35 16.74 18.72
CA GLY A 208 -5.33 17.74 18.30
C GLY A 208 -5.93 17.45 16.92
N TRP A 209 -5.78 18.40 16.01
CA TRP A 209 -6.31 18.33 14.64
C TRP A 209 -5.43 17.53 13.69
N THR A 210 -4.15 17.35 14.02
CA THR A 210 -3.22 16.62 13.15
C THR A 210 -3.65 15.17 13.02
N SER A 211 -3.43 14.62 11.84
CA SER A 211 -3.89 13.31 11.40
C SER A 211 -2.78 12.58 10.66
N PRO A 212 -2.91 11.24 10.43
CA PRO A 212 -1.96 10.50 9.62
C PRO A 212 -1.77 11.11 8.22
N LYS A 213 -2.82 11.74 7.65
CA LYS A 213 -2.74 12.43 6.36
C LYS A 213 -1.68 13.53 6.36
N ASP A 214 -1.54 14.27 7.44
CA ASP A 214 -0.59 15.39 7.51
C ASP A 214 0.87 14.93 7.44
N VAL A 215 1.17 13.71 7.89
CA VAL A 215 2.51 13.12 7.79
C VAL A 215 2.90 12.98 6.32
N ILE A 216 2.06 12.35 5.49
CA ILE A 216 2.38 12.17 4.07
C ILE A 216 2.28 13.47 3.27
N LEU A 217 1.39 14.39 3.65
CA LEU A 217 1.38 15.74 3.06
C LEU A 217 2.69 16.49 3.31
N LYS A 218 3.25 16.37 4.52
CA LYS A 218 4.56 16.94 4.88
C LYS A 218 5.70 16.24 4.13
N VAL A 219 5.70 14.91 4.07
CA VAL A 219 6.71 14.12 3.33
C VAL A 219 6.67 14.49 1.84
N ALA A 220 5.49 14.64 1.24
CA ALA A 220 5.34 15.08 -0.13
C ALA A 220 5.94 16.48 -0.37
N GLY A 221 5.75 17.41 0.57
CA GLY A 221 6.40 18.72 0.53
C GLY A 221 7.94 18.67 0.63
N ILE A 222 8.49 17.68 1.33
CA ILE A 222 9.95 17.50 1.46
C ILE A 222 10.54 16.84 0.22
N LEU A 223 9.90 15.77 -0.27
CA LEU A 223 10.43 14.95 -1.35
C LEU A 223 10.04 15.42 -2.74
N THR A 224 8.98 16.23 -2.88
CA THR A 224 8.33 16.57 -4.16
C THR A 224 7.78 15.34 -4.90
N VAL A 225 7.08 15.57 -6.02
CA VAL A 225 6.50 14.48 -6.84
C VAL A 225 7.51 13.49 -7.46
N LYS A 226 8.82 13.75 -7.35
CA LYS A 226 9.87 12.89 -7.92
C LYS A 226 10.82 12.30 -6.87
N GLY A 227 10.78 12.74 -5.62
CA GLY A 227 11.80 12.37 -4.63
C GLY A 227 11.77 10.90 -4.21
N GLY A 228 10.64 10.21 -4.42
CA GLY A 228 10.49 8.79 -4.14
C GLY A 228 10.83 7.87 -5.31
N THR A 229 11.12 8.38 -6.51
CA THR A 229 11.26 7.54 -7.72
C THR A 229 12.34 6.45 -7.56
N GLY A 230 11.94 5.19 -7.70
CA GLY A 230 12.83 4.03 -7.55
C GLY A 230 13.21 3.70 -6.10
N CYS A 231 12.50 4.28 -5.13
CA CYS A 231 12.71 4.07 -3.71
C CYS A 231 11.49 3.40 -3.05
N ILE A 232 11.75 2.57 -2.04
CA ILE A 232 10.74 2.22 -1.03
C ILE A 232 10.88 3.17 0.16
N VAL A 233 9.76 3.72 0.63
CA VAL A 233 9.72 4.54 1.84
C VAL A 233 9.36 3.66 3.05
N GLU A 234 10.27 3.52 4.00
CA GLU A 234 10.06 2.75 5.22
C GLU A 234 9.91 3.71 6.40
N TYR A 235 8.75 3.64 7.07
CA TYR A 235 8.43 4.48 8.22
C TYR A 235 8.78 3.74 9.52
N PHE A 236 9.53 4.39 10.40
CA PHE A 236 10.02 3.80 11.65
C PHE A 236 10.07 4.84 12.78
N GLY A 237 10.45 4.40 13.99
CA GLY A 237 10.49 5.24 15.19
C GLY A 237 9.27 5.08 16.09
N GLU A 238 9.31 5.70 17.28
CA GLU A 238 8.20 5.61 18.25
C GLU A 238 6.91 6.27 17.74
N GLY A 239 7.02 7.34 16.96
CA GLY A 239 5.90 8.03 16.37
C GLY A 239 5.16 7.14 15.37
N ALA A 240 5.87 6.31 14.61
CA ALA A 240 5.28 5.35 13.69
C ALA A 240 4.41 4.31 14.41
N LYS A 241 4.83 3.88 15.61
CA LYS A 241 4.06 2.94 16.46
C LYS A 241 2.81 3.58 17.08
N SER A 242 2.76 4.91 17.14
CA SER A 242 1.61 5.64 17.69
C SER A 242 0.42 5.75 16.71
N ILE A 243 0.65 5.46 15.42
CA ILE A 243 -0.33 5.62 14.33
C ILE A 243 -1.17 4.34 14.18
N SER A 244 -2.47 4.48 13.95
CA SER A 244 -3.38 3.36 13.70
C SER A 244 -3.04 2.62 12.40
N CYS A 245 -3.49 1.37 12.25
CA CYS A 245 -3.24 0.61 11.01
C CYS A 245 -3.80 1.30 9.76
N THR A 246 -5.01 1.85 9.85
CA THR A 246 -5.64 2.58 8.74
C THR A 246 -4.94 3.91 8.47
N GLY A 247 -4.48 4.61 9.50
CA GLY A 247 -3.65 5.80 9.35
C GLY A 247 -2.30 5.52 8.68
N LYS A 248 -1.66 4.39 8.99
CA LYS A 248 -0.48 3.91 8.25
C LYS A 248 -0.82 3.63 6.79
N GLY A 249 -2.01 3.06 6.52
CA GLY A 249 -2.57 2.89 5.18
C GLY A 249 -2.67 4.22 4.42
N THR A 250 -3.27 5.24 5.03
CA THR A 250 -3.34 6.61 4.48
C THR A 250 -1.95 7.16 4.10
N ILE A 251 -0.96 6.98 4.98
CA ILE A 251 0.41 7.46 4.74
C ILE A 251 1.04 6.71 3.57
N CYS A 252 0.93 5.37 3.53
CA CYS A 252 1.49 4.59 2.45
C CYS A 252 0.79 4.86 1.11
N ASN A 253 -0.55 4.98 1.13
CA ASN A 253 -1.40 5.25 -0.03
C ASN A 253 -0.90 6.47 -0.81
N MET A 254 -0.72 7.61 -0.12
CA MET A 254 -0.29 8.84 -0.78
C MET A 254 1.24 8.91 -1.00
N GLY A 255 1.97 7.84 -0.69
CA GLY A 255 3.36 7.65 -1.13
C GLY A 255 3.48 7.46 -2.65
N ALA A 256 2.38 7.12 -3.34
CA ALA A 256 2.35 7.06 -4.80
C ALA A 256 2.62 8.43 -5.43
N GLU A 257 2.16 9.52 -4.81
CA GLU A 257 2.25 10.89 -5.33
C GLU A 257 3.68 11.46 -5.33
N ILE A 258 4.60 10.86 -4.56
CA ILE A 258 6.04 11.20 -4.60
C ILE A 258 6.83 10.29 -5.55
N GLY A 259 6.15 9.39 -6.26
CA GLY A 259 6.73 8.40 -7.17
C GLY A 259 7.41 7.23 -6.48
N ALA A 260 7.12 6.96 -5.21
CA ALA A 260 7.69 5.82 -4.50
C ALA A 260 7.26 4.50 -5.15
N THR A 261 8.19 3.53 -5.22
CA THR A 261 7.88 2.17 -5.65
C THR A 261 6.83 1.54 -4.72
N THR A 262 7.00 1.73 -3.40
CA THR A 262 5.97 1.52 -2.39
C THR A 262 6.35 2.19 -1.07
N SER A 263 5.50 2.08 -0.07
CA SER A 263 5.70 2.54 1.30
C SER A 263 5.32 1.45 2.29
N THR A 264 5.99 1.32 3.43
CA THR A 264 5.66 0.29 4.42
C THR A 264 6.00 0.68 5.87
N PHE A 265 5.38 -0.02 6.81
CA PHE A 265 5.59 0.12 8.26
C PHE A 265 5.94 -1.24 8.89
N GLY A 266 6.75 -1.22 9.94
CA GLY A 266 6.99 -2.39 10.80
C GLY A 266 5.72 -2.93 11.45
N TYR A 267 5.59 -4.26 11.54
CA TYR A 267 4.49 -4.89 12.27
C TYR A 267 4.48 -4.44 13.74
N ASP A 268 3.30 -4.03 14.21
CA ASP A 268 3.10 -3.55 15.58
C ASP A 268 1.70 -3.86 16.12
N GLU A 269 1.45 -3.46 17.36
CA GLU A 269 0.18 -3.70 18.05
C GLU A 269 -1.03 -3.08 17.34
N ALA A 270 -0.86 -1.97 16.60
CA ALA A 270 -1.96 -1.36 15.88
C ALA A 270 -2.40 -2.24 14.70
N MET A 271 -1.44 -2.83 14.00
CA MET A 271 -1.70 -3.83 12.96
C MET A 271 -2.32 -5.10 13.55
N GLU A 272 -1.84 -5.57 14.71
CA GLU A 272 -2.44 -6.71 15.41
C GLU A 272 -3.92 -6.45 15.75
N ARG A 273 -4.21 -5.31 16.40
CA ARG A 273 -5.58 -4.91 16.74
C ARG A 273 -6.47 -4.86 15.50
N TYR A 274 -5.96 -4.32 14.40
CA TYR A 274 -6.70 -4.23 13.14
C TYR A 274 -7.00 -5.60 12.53
N LEU A 275 -6.01 -6.51 12.45
CA LEU A 275 -6.23 -7.90 12.00
C LEU A 275 -7.31 -8.60 12.83
N ARG A 276 -7.28 -8.46 14.16
CA ARG A 276 -8.31 -9.04 15.03
C ARG A 276 -9.68 -8.41 14.78
N ALA A 277 -9.75 -7.08 14.66
CA ALA A 277 -11.00 -6.35 14.41
C ALA A 277 -11.65 -6.70 13.07
N THR A 278 -10.87 -7.04 12.04
CA THR A 278 -11.40 -7.50 10.74
C THR A 278 -11.54 -9.02 10.64
N GLY A 279 -11.62 -9.73 11.77
CA GLY A 279 -11.89 -11.17 11.81
C GLY A 279 -10.72 -12.07 11.39
N ARG A 280 -9.49 -11.55 11.38
CA ARG A 280 -8.25 -12.24 10.98
C ARG A 280 -7.32 -12.51 12.17
N ALA A 281 -7.89 -12.84 13.33
CA ALA A 281 -7.14 -13.14 14.55
C ALA A 281 -6.06 -14.23 14.35
N GLN A 282 -6.33 -15.24 13.53
CA GLN A 282 -5.35 -16.29 13.24
C GLN A 282 -4.12 -15.77 12.49
N VAL A 283 -4.27 -14.77 11.60
CA VAL A 283 -3.14 -14.12 10.92
C VAL A 283 -2.32 -13.30 11.92
N ALA A 284 -2.98 -12.63 12.87
CA ALA A 284 -2.30 -11.94 13.96
C ALA A 284 -1.49 -12.91 14.84
N ASP A 285 -2.06 -14.04 15.24
CA ASP A 285 -1.36 -15.05 16.04
C ASP A 285 -0.14 -15.63 15.29
N LEU A 286 -0.30 -15.89 13.98
CA LEU A 286 0.79 -16.31 13.11
C LEU A 286 1.90 -15.25 13.00
N ALA A 287 1.54 -13.97 12.84
CA ALA A 287 2.49 -12.87 12.75
C ALA A 287 3.25 -12.67 14.08
N ASN A 288 2.57 -12.79 15.21
CA ASN A 288 3.17 -12.69 16.54
C ASN A 288 4.29 -13.72 16.76
N ASN A 289 4.18 -14.91 16.19
CA ASN A 289 5.22 -15.95 16.28
C ASN A 289 6.51 -15.62 15.51
N ILE A 290 6.46 -14.70 14.55
CA ILE A 290 7.59 -14.33 13.69
C ILE A 290 7.88 -12.82 13.67
N LYS A 291 7.37 -12.07 14.67
CA LYS A 291 7.40 -10.60 14.72
C LYS A 291 8.77 -9.96 14.47
N GLU A 292 9.85 -10.65 14.85
CA GLU A 292 11.24 -10.19 14.66
C GLU A 292 11.67 -10.11 13.18
N TYR A 293 11.00 -10.85 12.30
CA TYR A 293 11.21 -10.81 10.85
C TYR A 293 10.25 -9.85 10.13
N LEU A 294 9.20 -9.38 10.84
CA LEU A 294 8.16 -8.49 10.32
C LEU A 294 8.42 -7.00 10.63
N THR A 295 9.64 -6.68 11.05
CA THR A 295 10.14 -5.32 11.28
C THR A 295 11.63 -5.28 10.95
N GLY A 296 12.20 -4.10 10.71
CA GLY A 296 13.64 -3.95 10.49
C GLY A 296 14.45 -4.37 11.73
N ASP A 297 15.70 -4.79 11.53
CA ASP A 297 16.57 -5.13 12.66
C ASP A 297 16.80 -3.88 13.55
N SER A 298 16.94 -4.08 14.87
CA SER A 298 17.08 -2.96 15.82
C SER A 298 18.27 -2.06 15.52
N GLU A 299 19.36 -2.63 15.02
CA GLU A 299 20.57 -1.90 14.62
C GLU A 299 20.32 -0.93 13.46
N VAL A 300 19.41 -1.30 12.54
CA VAL A 300 18.97 -0.44 11.43
C VAL A 300 18.32 0.82 11.96
N TYR A 301 17.36 0.69 12.88
CA TYR A 301 16.65 1.84 13.42
C TYR A 301 17.45 2.65 14.43
N THR A 302 18.49 2.05 15.02
CA THR A 302 19.44 2.75 15.90
C THR A 302 20.44 3.59 15.10
N ASN A 303 20.85 3.14 13.91
CA ASN A 303 21.83 3.83 13.06
C ASN A 303 21.33 3.96 11.60
N PRO A 304 20.17 4.57 11.35
CA PRO A 304 19.48 4.48 10.05
C PRO A 304 20.29 5.04 8.88
N GLU A 305 21.16 6.02 9.12
CA GLU A 305 22.02 6.62 8.10
C GLU A 305 23.02 5.62 7.48
N LYS A 306 23.26 4.48 8.14
CA LYS A 306 24.09 3.39 7.61
C LYS A 306 23.33 2.44 6.69
N TYR A 307 22.00 2.44 6.74
CA TYR A 307 21.17 1.41 6.12
C TYR A 307 20.15 1.95 5.14
N PHE A 308 19.75 3.22 5.26
CA PHE A 308 18.89 3.91 4.30
C PHE A 308 19.73 4.81 3.39
N ASP A 309 19.32 4.93 2.12
CA ASP A 309 19.96 5.82 1.15
C ASP A 309 19.67 7.30 1.45
N GLN A 310 18.56 7.56 2.15
CA GLN A 310 18.17 8.87 2.67
C GLN A 310 17.37 8.69 3.96
N VAL A 311 17.58 9.58 4.95
CA VAL A 311 16.80 9.61 6.19
C VAL A 311 16.09 10.97 6.29
N ILE A 312 14.80 10.95 6.60
CA ILE A 312 13.98 12.13 6.91
C ILE A 312 13.47 11.97 8.33
N GLU A 313 13.46 13.05 9.10
CA GLU A 313 12.92 13.06 10.47
C GLU A 313 11.72 13.99 10.54
N ILE A 314 10.65 13.54 11.19
CA ILE A 314 9.44 14.32 11.44
C ILE A 314 9.03 14.14 12.90
N ASP A 315 9.02 15.25 13.64
CA ASP A 315 8.42 15.30 14.97
C ASP A 315 6.91 15.50 14.85
N LEU A 316 6.15 14.48 15.28
CA LEU A 316 4.69 14.51 15.25
C LEU A 316 4.09 15.47 16.29
N ASN A 317 4.86 15.89 17.31
CA ASN A 317 4.43 16.90 18.28
C ASN A 317 4.38 18.30 17.66
N GLU A 318 5.26 18.59 16.70
CA GLU A 318 5.36 19.88 16.00
C GLU A 318 4.55 19.89 14.69
N LEU A 319 4.12 18.73 14.22
CA LEU A 319 3.33 18.61 13.00
C LEU A 319 1.93 19.21 13.20
N GLU A 320 1.63 20.27 12.44
CA GLU A 320 0.30 20.85 12.34
C GLU A 320 -0.48 20.34 11.12
N PRO A 321 -1.81 20.53 11.04
CA PRO A 321 -2.61 20.17 9.87
C PRO A 321 -2.12 20.83 8.57
N HIS A 322 -2.17 20.11 7.45
CA HIS A 322 -1.70 20.55 6.13
C HIS A 322 -2.80 20.44 5.05
N VAL A 323 -2.67 21.26 4.02
CA VAL A 323 -3.38 21.14 2.74
C VAL A 323 -2.36 21.27 1.62
N ASN A 324 -2.41 20.36 0.65
CA ASN A 324 -1.53 20.40 -0.52
C ASN A 324 -2.32 20.76 -1.78
N GLY A 325 -1.71 21.54 -2.67
CA GLY A 325 -2.34 21.98 -3.91
C GLY A 325 -2.00 23.43 -4.29
N PRO A 326 -2.70 24.03 -5.27
CA PRO A 326 -3.94 23.51 -5.88
C PRO A 326 -3.73 22.58 -7.08
N PHE A 327 -2.53 22.51 -7.68
CA PHE A 327 -2.30 21.74 -8.92
C PHE A 327 -1.26 20.64 -8.80
N THR A 328 -0.57 20.53 -7.67
CA THR A 328 0.36 19.43 -7.40
C THR A 328 0.21 18.94 -5.96
N PRO A 329 0.33 17.63 -5.71
CA PRO A 329 0.17 17.04 -4.38
C PRO A 329 1.35 17.33 -3.45
N ASP A 330 2.45 17.90 -3.95
CA ASP A 330 3.64 18.25 -3.18
C ASP A 330 3.71 19.73 -2.75
N ARG A 331 2.77 20.57 -3.20
CA ARG A 331 2.71 21.98 -2.74
C ARG A 331 2.11 22.05 -1.34
N ALA A 332 2.92 21.69 -0.35
CA ALA A 332 2.51 21.58 1.04
C ALA A 332 2.32 22.95 1.71
N THR A 333 1.13 23.20 2.21
CA THR A 333 0.78 24.44 2.92
C THR A 333 0.20 24.09 4.29
N PRO A 334 0.85 24.48 5.40
CA PRO A 334 0.24 24.34 6.71
C PRO A 334 -1.07 25.14 6.79
N ILE A 335 -2.08 24.60 7.47
CA ILE A 335 -3.40 25.22 7.58
C ILE A 335 -3.31 26.64 8.15
N SER A 336 -2.39 26.88 9.09
CA SER A 336 -2.12 28.21 9.68
C SER A 336 -1.67 29.26 8.65
N LYS A 337 -1.13 28.83 7.50
CA LYS A 337 -0.64 29.68 6.40
C LYS A 337 -1.55 29.72 5.17
N LEU A 338 -2.58 28.88 5.12
CA LEU A 338 -3.40 28.71 3.91
C LEU A 338 -4.06 30.02 3.44
N LYS A 339 -4.58 30.84 4.36
CA LYS A 339 -5.22 32.12 4.01
C LYS A 339 -4.23 33.11 3.36
N GLU A 340 -3.03 33.19 3.91
CA GLU A 340 -1.96 34.07 3.42
C GLU A 340 -1.53 33.65 2.00
N GLU A 341 -1.27 32.35 1.82
CA GLU A 341 -0.90 31.80 0.51
C GLU A 341 -2.02 31.93 -0.51
N ALA A 342 -3.28 31.69 -0.13
CA ALA A 342 -4.41 31.84 -1.04
C ALA A 342 -4.57 33.28 -1.55
N LEU A 343 -4.45 34.28 -0.66
CA LEU A 343 -4.50 35.70 -1.05
C LEU A 343 -3.33 36.08 -1.96
N LYS A 344 -2.11 35.67 -1.59
CA LYS A 344 -0.89 35.96 -2.33
C LYS A 344 -0.90 35.38 -3.75
N ASN A 345 -1.47 34.19 -3.92
CA ASN A 345 -1.49 33.48 -5.20
C ASN A 345 -2.82 33.63 -5.97
N GLY A 346 -3.77 34.43 -5.47
CA GLY A 346 -5.06 34.64 -6.13
C GLY A 346 -5.94 33.39 -6.19
N TRP A 347 -5.86 32.51 -5.20
CA TRP A 347 -6.69 31.30 -5.13
C TRP A 347 -8.11 31.62 -4.66
N PRO A 348 -9.14 30.93 -5.18
CA PRO A 348 -10.51 31.08 -4.67
C PRO A 348 -10.59 30.76 -3.18
N LEU A 349 -11.13 31.70 -2.39
CA LEU A 349 -11.32 31.52 -0.95
C LEU A 349 -12.63 30.79 -0.61
N LYS A 350 -13.60 30.82 -1.53
CA LYS A 350 -14.89 30.14 -1.35
C LYS A 350 -14.72 28.68 -1.72
N VAL A 351 -14.86 27.80 -0.74
CA VAL A 351 -14.97 26.35 -0.97
C VAL A 351 -16.37 26.06 -1.48
N GLU A 352 -16.49 25.61 -2.73
CA GLU A 352 -17.79 25.24 -3.32
C GLU A 352 -18.25 23.86 -2.85
N TYR A 353 -17.29 22.92 -2.71
CA TYR A 353 -17.54 21.54 -2.31
C TYR A 353 -16.42 21.05 -1.40
N GLY A 354 -16.79 20.33 -0.34
CA GLY A 354 -15.86 19.56 0.49
C GLY A 354 -16.14 18.07 0.31
N LEU A 355 -15.13 17.31 -0.13
CA LEU A 355 -15.26 15.87 -0.38
C LEU A 355 -14.38 15.10 0.62
N ILE A 356 -14.97 14.12 1.29
CA ILE A 356 -14.28 13.17 2.18
C ILE A 356 -14.45 11.74 1.64
N GLY A 357 -13.65 10.78 2.11
CA GLY A 357 -13.71 9.39 1.67
C GLY A 357 -12.57 9.04 0.71
N SER A 358 -12.89 8.33 -0.38
CA SER A 358 -11.93 7.69 -1.32
C SER A 358 -11.07 6.60 -0.66
N CYS A 359 -10.12 6.00 -1.40
CA CYS A 359 -9.24 4.97 -0.84
C CYS A 359 -8.29 5.50 0.24
N THR A 360 -7.97 6.80 0.23
CA THR A 360 -6.94 7.36 1.13
C THR A 360 -7.47 7.65 2.54
N ASN A 361 -8.73 8.09 2.67
CA ASN A 361 -9.32 8.56 3.94
C ASN A 361 -10.82 8.17 4.07
N SER A 362 -11.13 6.87 4.03
CA SER A 362 -12.50 6.34 4.22
C SER A 362 -12.62 5.29 5.31
N SER A 363 -11.63 5.16 6.18
CA SER A 363 -11.70 4.21 7.29
C SER A 363 -12.74 4.64 8.33
N TYR A 364 -13.13 3.71 9.21
CA TYR A 364 -14.00 4.05 10.34
C TYR A 364 -13.43 5.17 11.21
N GLU A 365 -12.10 5.24 11.36
CA GLU A 365 -11.42 6.34 12.05
C GLU A 365 -11.62 7.68 11.33
N ASP A 366 -11.44 7.71 10.00
CA ASP A 366 -11.62 8.94 9.19
C ASP A 366 -13.06 9.45 9.26
N ILE A 367 -14.03 8.55 9.04
CA ILE A 367 -15.46 8.90 9.03
C ILE A 367 -15.93 9.32 10.43
N SER A 368 -15.44 8.67 11.49
CA SER A 368 -15.76 9.07 12.87
C SER A 368 -15.18 10.44 13.22
N ARG A 369 -13.94 10.74 12.79
CA ARG A 369 -13.35 12.08 12.96
C ARG A 369 -14.15 13.13 12.22
N ALA A 370 -14.53 12.88 10.97
CA ALA A 370 -15.39 13.80 10.22
C ALA A 370 -16.75 14.01 10.89
N ALA A 371 -17.39 12.93 11.35
CA ALA A 371 -18.68 12.99 12.04
C ALA A 371 -18.61 13.74 13.37
N SER A 372 -17.47 13.73 14.08
CA SER A 372 -17.31 14.49 15.33
C SER A 372 -17.29 16.02 15.14
N LEU A 373 -17.16 16.48 13.89
CA LEU A 373 -17.13 17.89 13.51
C LEU A 373 -18.43 18.37 12.85
N ALA A 374 -19.25 17.44 12.38
CA ALA A 374 -20.52 17.70 11.69
C ALA A 374 -21.65 17.88 12.70
#